data_AF-A0A9C8LXE2-F1
#
_entry.id   AF-A0A9C8LXE2-F1
#
_cell.length_a   1.000
_cell.length_b   1.000
_cell.length_c   1.000
_cell.angle_alpha   90.00
_cell.angle_beta   90.00
_cell.angle_gamma   90.00
#
_symmetry.space_group_name_H-M   'P 1'
#
loop_
_entity.id
_entity.type
_entity.pdbx_description
1 polymer ?
#
loop_
_entity_poly.entity_id
_entity_poly.type
_entity_poly.pdbx_seq_one_letter_code
_entity_poly.pdbx_strand_id
1 'polypeptide(L)' 'MRVLVTGGAGFIGSNFIREVFKRFTDWEIINLDKMT' A
#
# COMPACT_ATOMS: atom_id res chain seq x y z
N MET A 1 -6.21 -1.36 11.48
CA MET A 1 -5.92 -2.72 10.91
C MET A 1 -4.51 -2.73 10.32
N ARG A 2 -3.81 -3.88 10.23
CA ARG A 2 -2.49 -3.97 9.58
C ARG A 2 -2.61 -4.63 8.19
N VAL A 3 -2.10 -3.98 7.16
CA VAL A 3 -2.16 -4.47 5.77
C VAL A 3 -0.76 -4.53 5.16
N LEU A 4 -0.37 -5.70 4.66
CA LEU A 4 0.82 -5.89 3.85
C LEU A 4 0.45 -5.80 2.37
N VAL A 5 1.07 -4.88 1.65
CA VAL A 5 0.92 -4.73 0.21
C VAL A 5 2.22 -5.18 -0.45
N THR A 6 2.14 -6.20 -1.30
CA THR A 6 3.27 -6.63 -2.14
C THR A 6 3.20 -5.95 -3.51
N GLY A 7 4.32 -5.50 -4.07
CA GLY A 7 4.31 -4.85 -5.39
C GLY A 7 3.70 -3.42 -5.34
N GLY A 8 3.73 -2.77 -4.17
CA GLY A 8 3.12 -1.46 -3.95
C GLY A 8 3.81 -0.29 -4.64
N ALA A 9 5.01 -0.47 -5.21
CA ALA A 9 5.67 0.50 -6.07
C ALA A 9 5.23 0.40 -7.54
N GLY A 10 4.49 -0.65 -7.91
CA GLY A 10 3.89 -0.79 -9.24
C GLY A 10 2.71 0.14 -9.48
N PHE A 11 2.19 0.16 -10.72
CA PHE A 11 1.08 1.04 -11.12
C PHE A 11 -0.19 0.84 -10.27
N ILE A 12 -0.64 -0.40 -10.10
CA ILE A 12 -1.85 -0.72 -9.34
C ILE A 12 -1.60 -0.59 -7.85
N GLY A 13 -0.48 -1.15 -7.36
CA GLY A 13 -0.14 -1.15 -5.94
C GLY A 13 -0.02 0.26 -5.37
N SER A 14 0.62 1.18 -6.10
CA SER A 14 0.78 2.57 -5.65
C SER A 14 -0.55 3.33 -5.59
N ASN A 15 -1.46 3.12 -6.55
CA ASN A 15 -2.80 3.70 -6.50
C ASN A 15 -3.64 3.11 -5.38
N PHE A 16 -3.56 1.79 -5.16
CA PHE A 16 -4.24 1.13 -4.06
C PHE A 16 -3.80 1.69 -2.71
N ILE A 17 -2.48 1.78 -2.46
CA ILE A 17 -1.94 2.36 -1.22
C ILE A 17 -2.45 3.78 -1.01
N ARG A 18 -2.44 4.62 -2.05
CA ARG A 18 -2.93 6.00 -1.97
C ARG A 18 -4.42 6.09 -1.63
N GLU A 19 -5.26 5.23 -2.22
CA GLU A 19 -6.69 5.25 -1.94
C GLU A 19 -7.02 4.68 -0.55
N VAL A 20 -6.33 3.62 -0.13
CA VAL A 20 -6.50 3.04 1.21
C VAL A 20 -6.04 4.02 2.29
N PHE A 21 -4.88 4.66 2.10
CA PHE A 21 -4.33 5.63 3.06
C PHE A 21 -5.28 6.82 3.31
N LYS A 22 -6.03 7.25 2.29
CA LYS A 22 -7.04 8.32 2.44
C LYS A 22 -8.31 7.86 3.14
N ARG A 23 -8.77 6.64 2.87
CA ARG A 23 -10.09 6.15 3.33
C ARG A 23 -10.04 5.50 4.70
N PHE A 24 -8.91 4.88 5.04
CA PHE A 24 -8.73 4.10 6.26
C PHE A 24 -7.55 4.66 7.04
N THR A 25 -7.77 5.82 7.65
CA THR A 25 -6.73 6.61 8.32
C THR A 25 -6.19 5.96 9.60
N ASP A 26 -6.91 4.97 10.16
CA ASP A 26 -6.51 4.15 11.30
C ASP A 26 -5.78 2.86 10.89
N TRP A 27 -5.57 2.64 9.59
CA TRP A 27 -4.86 1.45 9.09
C TRP A 27 -3.37 1.72 8.96
N GLU A 28 -2.59 0.72 9.36
CA GLU A 28 -1.15 0.67 9.17
C GLU A 28 -0.87 -0.12 7.89
N ILE A 29 -0.26 0.53 6.90
CA ILE A 29 0.03 -0.04 5.59
C ILE A 29 1.54 -0.27 5.50
N ILE A 30 1.95 -1.51 5.26
CA ILE A 30 3.33 -1.91 5.04
C ILE A 30 3.46 -2.29 3.56
N ASN A 31 4.25 -1.53 2.80
CA ASN A 31 4.57 -1.87 1.41
C ASN A 31 5.86 -2.70 1.37
N LEU A 32 5.78 -3.92 0.84
CA LEU A 32 6.92 -4.77 0.52
C LEU A 32 7.07 -4.86 -1.00
N ASP A 33 8.12 -4.23 -1.52
CA ASP A 33 8.41 -4.24 -2.94
C ASP A 33 9.86 -4.60 -3.22
N LYS A 34 10.09 -5.32 -4.31
CA LYS A 34 11.43 -5.62 -4.80
C LYS A 34 11.79 -4.53 -5.81
N MET A 35 12.47 -3.51 -5.30
CA MET A 35 13.10 -2.50 -6.14
C MET A 35 14.41 -3.09 -6.65
N THR A 36 14.40 -3.59 -7.90
CA THR A 36 15.45 -4.34 -8.66
C THR A 36 15.38 -5.86 -8.55
#